data_AF-A0AAV4W146-F1
#
_entry.id   AF-A0AAV4W146-F1
#
_cell.length_a   1.000
_cell.length_b   1.000
_cell.length_c   1.000
_cell.angle_alpha   90.00
_cell.angle_beta   90.00
_cell.angle_gamma   90.00
#
_symmetry.space_group_name_H-M   'P 1'
#
loop_
_entity.id
_entity.type
_entity.pdbx_description
1 polymer ?
#
loop_
_entity_poly.entity_id
_entity_poly.type
_entity_poly.pdbx_seq_one_letter_code
_entity_poly.pdbx_strand_id
1 'polypeptide(L)'
;MSPECVIDMEGIDTKWKLCIYPRGDRDENFLSVYLHRKQDVLGPDTIDLTYKLEMCSQGSIVYQRDACVHKFEKNDFLGYPKFIEREVVFNIQKIRDSATGHIEHTLHNVEE
;
A
#
# COMPACT_ATOMS: atom_id res chain seq x y z
N MET A 1 7.32 -4.47 -12.57
CA MET A 1 6.94 -3.09 -12.22
C MET A 1 5.58 -3.16 -11.55
N SER A 2 5.46 -2.68 -10.31
CA SER A 2 4.17 -2.54 -9.62
C SER A 2 3.35 -1.42 -10.29
N PRO A 3 2.01 -1.57 -10.42
CA PRO A 3 1.15 -0.58 -11.05
C PRO A 3 1.22 0.75 -10.29
N GLU A 4 1.12 1.86 -11.01
CA GLU A 4 1.06 3.19 -10.41
C GLU A 4 -0.37 3.48 -9.99
N CYS A 5 -0.58 3.75 -8.70
CA CYS A 5 -1.85 4.24 -8.18
C CYS A 5 -1.67 5.72 -7.88
N VAL A 6 -2.34 6.58 -8.65
CA VAL A 6 -2.41 8.02 -8.38
C VAL A 6 -3.56 8.22 -7.41
N ILE A 7 -3.24 8.62 -6.18
CA ILE A 7 -4.22 9.08 -5.20
C ILE A 7 -4.34 10.59 -5.44
N ASP A 8 -5.47 11.03 -5.98
CA ASP A 8 -5.79 12.45 -6.07
C ASP A 8 -6.49 12.85 -4.77
N MET A 9 -5.86 13.75 -4.01
CA MET A 9 -6.46 14.33 -2.81
C MET A 9 -7.06 15.66 -3.23
N GLU A 10 -8.39 15.78 -3.19
CA GLU A 10 -9.10 16.95 -3.70
C GLU A 10 -8.47 18.26 -3.19
N GLY A 11 -8.06 19.12 -4.13
CA GLY A 11 -7.47 20.42 -3.82
C GLY A 11 -5.96 20.43 -3.54
N ILE A 12 -5.28 19.27 -3.58
CA ILE A 12 -3.83 19.19 -3.39
C ILE A 12 -3.18 18.40 -4.54
N ASP A 13 -2.47 19.10 -5.44
CA ASP A 13 -1.73 18.48 -6.56
C ASP A 13 -0.51 17.70 -6.06
N THR A 14 -0.78 16.51 -5.50
CA THR A 14 0.20 15.55 -5.04
C THR A 14 0.05 14.25 -5.80
N LYS A 15 1.17 13.60 -6.08
CA LYS A 15 1.20 12.32 -6.77
C LYS A 15 1.75 11.27 -5.83
N TRP A 16 1.07 10.13 -5.76
CA TRP A 16 1.44 9.04 -4.89
C TRP A 16 1.71 7.77 -5.70
N LYS A 17 2.37 6.80 -5.06
CA LYS A 17 2.58 5.47 -5.60
C LYS A 17 2.64 4.46 -4.46
N LEU A 18 1.96 3.34 -4.64
CA LEU A 18 2.15 2.18 -3.77
C LEU A 18 3.26 1.30 -4.34
N CYS A 19 4.31 1.11 -3.56
CA CYS A 19 5.47 0.29 -3.89
C CYS A 19 5.38 -1.04 -3.15
N ILE A 20 5.18 -2.13 -3.89
CA ILE A 20 5.04 -3.48 -3.34
C ILE A 20 6.26 -4.31 -3.76
N TYR A 21 6.89 -4.97 -2.79
CA TYR A 21 8.02 -5.86 -2.99
C TYR A 21 7.62 -7.28 -2.55
N PRO A 22 7.17 -8.14 -3.48
CA PRO A 22 6.68 -9.49 -3.13
C PRO A 22 7.74 -10.42 -2.53
N ARG A 23 9.03 -10.11 -2.74
CA ARG A 23 10.18 -10.82 -2.17
C ARG A 23 10.88 -10.01 -1.08
N GLY A 24 10.16 -9.07 -0.49
CA GLY A 24 10.70 -8.14 0.50
C GLY A 24 11.68 -7.13 -0.10
N ASP A 25 11.99 -6.09 0.67
CA ASP A 25 13.09 -5.16 0.39
C ASP A 25 14.37 -5.52 1.18
N ARG A 26 14.20 -6.06 2.40
CA ARG A 26 15.29 -6.43 3.33
C ARG A 26 15.21 -7.88 3.80
N ASP A 27 14.01 -8.45 3.83
CA ASP A 27 13.75 -9.81 4.32
C ASP A 27 12.83 -10.54 3.35
N GLU A 28 13.36 -11.55 2.68
CA GLU A 28 12.66 -12.25 1.61
C GLU A 28 11.47 -13.10 2.07
N ASN A 29 11.37 -13.34 3.38
CA ASN A 29 10.25 -14.04 3.99
C ASN A 29 9.01 -13.16 4.13
N PHE A 30 9.13 -11.86 3.90
CA PHE A 30 8.04 -10.91 4.02
C PHE A 30 7.77 -10.24 2.69
N LEU A 31 6.52 -9.87 2.49
CA LEU A 31 6.13 -8.87 1.51
C LEU A 31 6.33 -7.50 2.15
N SER A 32 6.96 -6.57 1.43
CA SER A 32 7.13 -5.18 1.88
C SER A 32 6.20 -4.27 1.10
N VAL A 33 5.63 -3.27 1.78
CA VAL A 33 4.74 -2.27 1.16
C VAL A 33 5.14 -0.89 1.63
N TYR A 34 5.27 0.04 0.69
CA TYR A 34 5.61 1.43 0.94
C TYR A 34 4.64 2.35 0.20
N LEU A 35 4.20 3.41 0.87
CA LEU A 35 3.57 4.55 0.25
C LEU A 35 4.66 5.55 -0.11
N HIS A 36 4.78 5.88 -1.39
CA HIS A 36 5.77 6.83 -1.92
C HIS A 36 5.03 8.08 -2.40
N ARG A 37 5.40 9.23 -1.84
CA ARG A 37 5.02 10.52 -2.37
C ARG A 37 5.96 10.83 -3.54
N LYS A 38 5.44 10.88 -4.76
CA LYS A 38 6.23 11.29 -5.92
C LYS A 38 6.63 12.76 -5.81
N GLN A 39 7.66 13.13 -6.56
CA GLN A 39 7.96 14.54 -6.77
C GLN A 39 6.85 15.20 -7.61
N ASP A 40 6.17 16.15 -7.00
CA ASP A 40 5.26 17.09 -7.65
C ASP A 40 5.88 18.49 -7.63
N VAL A 41 5.61 19.29 -8.68
CA VAL A 41 6.15 20.66 -8.80
C VAL A 41 5.19 21.68 -8.18
N LEU A 42 3.89 21.34 -8.08
CA LEU A 42 2.81 22.27 -7.72
C LEU A 42 2.29 22.09 -6.30
N GLY A 43 2.44 20.92 -5.67
CA GLY A 43 2.00 20.67 -4.31
C GLY A 43 2.95 21.25 -3.24
N PRO A 44 2.51 21.22 -1.96
CA PRO A 44 3.27 21.75 -0.83
C PRO A 44 4.57 20.97 -0.61
N ASP A 45 5.61 21.56 -0.02
CA ASP A 45 6.87 20.83 0.19
C ASP A 45 6.72 19.65 1.16
N THR A 46 5.84 19.78 2.15
CA THR A 46 5.50 18.72 3.11
C THR A 46 4.00 18.53 3.23
N ILE A 47 3.55 17.31 3.46
CA ILE A 47 2.15 16.98 3.76
C ILE A 47 2.07 15.99 4.92
N ASP A 48 1.27 16.31 5.93
CA ASP A 48 0.94 15.39 7.01
C ASP A 48 -0.20 14.48 6.53
N LEU A 49 0.06 13.17 6.49
CA LEU A 49 -0.90 12.19 6.00
C LEU A 49 -1.12 11.09 7.05
N THR A 50 -2.39 10.91 7.42
CA THR A 50 -2.86 9.72 8.13
C THR A 50 -3.29 8.69 7.10
N TYR A 51 -2.69 7.50 7.12
CA TYR A 51 -3.01 6.45 6.16
C TYR A 51 -3.01 5.06 6.81
N LYS A 52 -3.77 4.15 6.20
CA LYS A 52 -3.84 2.74 6.57
C LYS A 52 -3.54 1.89 5.34
N LEU A 53 -2.86 0.77 5.54
CA LEU A 53 -2.59 -0.20 4.47
C LEU A 53 -3.34 -1.49 4.72
N GLU A 54 -4.12 -1.88 3.71
CA GLU A 54 -4.99 -3.06 3.72
C GLU A 54 -4.68 -3.94 2.51
N MET A 55 -4.67 -5.24 2.74
CA MET A 55 -4.63 -6.25 1.70
C MET A 55 -6.02 -6.85 1.57
N CYS A 56 -6.57 -6.75 0.36
CA CYS A 56 -7.89 -7.28 0.03
C CYS A 56 -7.76 -8.49 -0.89
N SER A 57 -8.72 -9.40 -0.79
CA SER A 57 -8.87 -10.52 -1.71
C SER A 57 -10.34 -10.73 -2.02
N GLN A 58 -10.73 -10.61 -3.31
CA GLN A 58 -12.13 -10.62 -3.75
C GLN A 58 -13.01 -9.60 -2.99
N GLY A 59 -12.50 -8.37 -2.85
CA GLY A 59 -13.23 -7.28 -2.18
C GLY A 59 -13.33 -7.38 -0.65
N SER A 60 -12.77 -8.41 -0.02
CA SER A 60 -12.72 -8.55 1.45
C SER A 60 -11.32 -8.28 1.98
N ILE A 61 -11.21 -7.54 3.09
CA ILE A 61 -9.94 -7.32 3.78
C ILE A 61 -9.48 -8.64 4.40
N VAL A 62 -8.29 -9.11 4.02
CA VAL A 62 -7.66 -10.34 4.53
C VAL A 62 -6.49 -10.05 5.47
N TYR A 63 -5.92 -8.85 5.38
CA TYR A 63 -4.86 -8.40 6.27
C TYR A 63 -4.82 -6.87 6.32
N GLN A 64 -4.48 -6.30 7.46
CA GLN A 64 -4.37 -4.85 7.62
C GLN A 64 -3.29 -4.49 8.63
N ARG A 65 -2.73 -3.29 8.48
CA ARG A 65 -1.95 -2.61 9.53
C ARG A 65 -2.80 -1.50 10.14
N ASP A 66 -2.42 -1.07 11.34
CA ASP A 66 -3.03 0.09 11.97
C ASP A 66 -2.72 1.36 11.17
N ALA A 67 -3.52 2.40 11.40
CA ALA A 67 -3.29 3.70 10.81
C ALA A 67 -1.94 4.27 11.30
N CYS A 68 -1.24 4.94 10.39
CA CYS A 68 0.03 5.62 10.64
C CYS A 68 -0.11 7.08 10.24
N VAL A 69 0.48 7.97 11.03
CA VAL A 69 0.61 9.39 10.72
C VAL A 69 2.06 9.66 10.35
N HIS A 70 2.29 10.28 9.20
CA HIS A 70 3.63 10.66 8.77
C HIS A 70 3.63 11.97 7.99
N LYS A 71 4.69 12.75 8.17
CA LYS A 71 4.96 13.94 7.38
C LYS A 71 5.81 13.57 6.17
N PHE A 72 5.20 13.55 4.99
CA PHE A 72 5.87 13.23 3.74
C PHE A 72 6.44 14.48 3.08
N GLU A 73 7.75 14.47 2.84
CA GLU A 73 8.40 15.39 1.91
C GLU A 73 8.19 14.95 0.46
N LYS A 74 8.43 15.85 -0.50
CA LYS A 74 8.48 15.47 -1.92
C LYS A 74 9.52 14.37 -2.12
N ASN A 75 9.13 13.30 -2.84
CA ASN A 75 9.95 12.12 -3.07
C ASN A 75 10.20 11.23 -1.84
N ASP A 76 9.54 11.47 -0.70
CA ASP A 76 9.64 10.65 0.50
C ASP A 76 8.77 9.39 0.43
N PHE A 77 9.14 8.35 1.16
CA PHE A 77 8.38 7.10 1.26
C PHE A 77 8.42 6.51 2.66
N LEU A 78 7.28 5.99 3.10
CA LEU A 78 7.15 5.29 4.37
C LEU A 78 6.29 4.04 4.20
N GLY A 79 6.61 3.00 4.97
CA GLY A 79 5.83 1.79 4.96
C GLY A 79 6.40 0.72 5.87
N TYR A 80 6.11 -0.53 5.52
CA TYR A 80 6.38 -1.68 6.34
C TYR A 80 7.31 -2.63 5.59
N PRO A 81 8.63 -2.69 5.92
CA PRO A 81 9.55 -3.68 5.36
C PRO A 81 9.09 -5.12 5.63
N LYS A 82 8.37 -5.33 6.73
CA LYS A 82 7.74 -6.60 7.12
C LYS A 82 6.22 -6.45 7.17
N PHE A 83 5.60 -6.11 6.04
CA PHE A 83 4.15 -5.87 5.99
C PHE A 83 3.37 -7.13 6.36
N ILE A 84 3.59 -8.24 5.64
CA ILE A 84 2.99 -9.55 5.92
C ILE A 84 3.99 -10.65 5.57
N GLU A 85 3.97 -11.76 6.31
CA GLU A 85 4.74 -12.96 5.96
C GLU A 85 4.26 -13.52 4.62
N ARG A 86 5.22 -13.87 3.76
CA ARG A 86 4.93 -14.38 2.42
C ARG A 86 4.22 -15.73 2.46
N GLU A 87 4.53 -16.56 3.45
CA GLU A 87 3.82 -17.82 3.68
C GLU A 87 2.34 -17.60 3.98
N VAL A 88 1.99 -16.57 4.77
CA VAL A 88 0.60 -16.20 5.04
C VAL A 88 -0.11 -15.79 3.74
N VAL A 89 0.53 -15.01 2.87
CA VAL A 89 -0.02 -14.65 1.55
C VAL A 89 -0.32 -15.90 0.72
N PHE A 90 0.62 -16.85 0.65
CA PHE A 90 0.43 -18.10 -0.07
C PHE A 90 -0.64 -19.00 0.55
N ASN A 91 -0.78 -19.01 1.88
CA ASN A 91 -1.81 -19.80 2.54
C ASN A 91 -3.21 -19.21 2.34
N ILE A 92 -3.34 -17.88 2.31
CA ILE A 92 -4.58 -17.20 1.91
C ILE A 92 -4.95 -17.58 0.46
N GLN A 93 -3.96 -17.74 -0.44
CA GLN A 93 -4.17 -18.19 -1.81
C GLN A 93 -4.50 -19.70 -1.90
N LYS A 94 -3.80 -20.57 -1.17
CA LYS A 94 -3.98 -22.04 -1.23
C LYS A 94 -5.32 -22.52 -0.70
N ILE A 95 -5.90 -21.85 0.30
CA ILE A 95 -7.29 -22.09 0.71
C ILE A 95 -8.26 -21.90 -0.48
N ARG A 96 -7.84 -21.15 -1.50
CA ARG A 96 -8.62 -20.82 -2.70
C ARG A 96 -8.15 -21.50 -3.99
N ASP A 97 -7.06 -22.27 -4.03
CA ASP A 97 -6.81 -23.13 -5.21
C ASP A 97 -7.82 -24.31 -5.29
N SER A 98 -8.64 -24.52 -4.24
CA SER A 98 -9.88 -25.31 -4.32
C SER A 98 -11.11 -24.51 -4.78
N ALA A 99 -10.97 -23.20 -5.05
CA ALA A 99 -12.01 -22.26 -5.46
C ALA A 99 -11.41 -21.02 -6.18
N THR A 100 -11.13 -21.17 -7.48
CA THR A 100 -10.53 -20.22 -8.42
C THR A 100 -10.76 -18.72 -8.10
N GLY A 101 -9.71 -17.90 -7.97
CA GLY A 101 -9.86 -16.50 -7.55
C GLY A 101 -8.99 -15.48 -8.30
N HIS A 102 -9.65 -14.56 -9.01
CA HIS A 102 -9.12 -13.29 -9.53
C HIS A 102 -8.76 -12.30 -8.39
N ILE A 103 -7.75 -11.45 -8.61
CA ILE A 103 -7.29 -10.43 -7.65
C ILE A 103 -7.75 -9.04 -8.15
N GLU A 104 -8.46 -8.30 -7.29
CA GLU A 104 -8.75 -6.86 -7.46
C GLU A 104 -8.29 -6.11 -6.20
N HIS A 105 -7.72 -4.91 -6.37
CA HIS A 105 -7.23 -4.03 -5.31
C HIS A 105 -8.08 -2.76 -5.22
N THR A 106 -8.62 -2.44 -4.04
CA THR A 106 -9.37 -1.21 -3.76
C THR A 106 -8.85 -0.58 -2.48
N LEU A 107 -8.55 0.72 -2.50
CA LEU A 107 -8.23 1.55 -1.33
C LEU A 107 -9.48 2.36 -0.98
N HIS A 108 -9.85 2.40 0.30
CA HIS A 108 -10.91 3.26 0.81
C HIS A 108 -10.29 4.42 1.60
N ASN A 109 -10.62 5.65 1.22
CA ASN A 109 -10.38 6.82 2.07
C ASN A 109 -11.38 6.78 3.24
N VAL A 110 -10.89 6.91 4.47
CA VAL A 110 -11.73 7.14 5.64
C VAL A 110 -11.68 8.64 5.92
N GLU A 111 -12.73 9.35 5.54
CA GLU A 111 -13.01 10.69 6.05
C GLU A 111 -13.80 10.54 7.35
N GLU A 112 -13.41 11.27 8.40
CA GLU A 112 -14.20 11.43 9.64
C GLU A 112 -15.46 12.27 9.44
#